data_AF-A0A7K0EL69-F1
#
_entry.id   AF-A0A7K0EL69-F1
#
_cell.length_a   1.000
_cell.length_b   1.000
_cell.length_c   1.000
_cell.angle_alpha   90.00
_cell.angle_beta   90.00
_cell.angle_gamma   90.00
#
_symmetry.space_group_name_H-M   'P 1'
#
loop_
_entity.id
_entity.type
_entity.pdbx_description
1 polymer ?
#
loop_
_entity_poly.entity_id
_entity_poly.type
_entity_poly.pdbx_seq_one_letter_code
_entity_poly.pdbx_strand_id
1 'polypeptide(L)'
;MMETLMNLIRQQSGDAVINNPAIPNHQNEDALQAISSGILGGLQQQAQGGGLGDLLSMVTGQGGNANVHQNPVTQGVQQNVQQNLMERLGISPQVAMSIATMVVPMVLSKLMHKAQDPTDSSVDGNGILGAATGNQGVDWMGAASSAMADGKLDMNDLMRVAGGFMGGGNNTQQNQSNSGGLGGLLGGLFGR
;
A
#
# COMPACT_ATOMS: atom_id res chain seq x y z
N MET A 1 1.03 -12.65 -1.16
CA MET A 1 1.52 -11.35 -1.65
C MET A 1 3.03 -11.31 -1.91
N MET A 2 3.93 -11.62 -0.95
CA MET A 2 5.39 -11.53 -1.20
C MET A 2 5.87 -12.41 -2.37
N GLU A 3 5.36 -13.63 -2.47
CA GLU A 3 5.65 -14.51 -3.61
C GLU A 3 5.12 -13.93 -4.93
N THR A 4 3.91 -13.36 -4.92
CA THR A 4 3.36 -12.66 -6.09
C THR A 4 4.21 -11.46 -6.49
N LEU A 5 4.68 -10.67 -5.52
CA LEU A 5 5.59 -9.55 -5.75
C LEU A 5 6.90 -10.04 -6.38
N MET A 6 7.51 -11.09 -5.83
CA MET A 6 8.72 -11.71 -6.38
C MET A 6 8.49 -12.23 -7.81
N ASN A 7 7.34 -12.83 -8.09
CA ASN A 7 6.97 -13.29 -9.43
C ASN A 7 6.78 -12.12 -10.40
N LEU A 8 6.12 -11.03 -9.97
CA LEU A 8 5.97 -9.82 -10.78
C LEU A 8 7.33 -9.20 -11.09
N ILE A 9 8.19 -9.06 -10.08
CA ILE A 9 9.55 -8.53 -10.24
C ILE A 9 10.31 -9.45 -11.19
N ARG A 10 10.33 -10.77 -10.99
CA ARG A 10 11.00 -11.71 -11.89
C ARG A 10 10.52 -11.58 -13.34
N GLN A 11 9.22 -11.37 -13.56
CA GLN A 11 8.67 -11.14 -14.90
C GLN A 11 9.06 -9.78 -15.50
N GLN A 12 9.21 -8.72 -14.70
CA GLN A 12 9.50 -7.35 -15.17
C GLN A 12 11.00 -7.02 -15.18
N SER A 13 11.78 -7.71 -14.38
CA SER A 13 13.22 -7.54 -14.20
C SER A 13 14.05 -8.39 -15.16
N GLY A 14 13.42 -9.12 -16.08
CA GLY A 14 14.12 -9.89 -17.12
C GLY A 14 15.15 -9.05 -17.87
N ASP A 15 14.74 -7.95 -18.49
CA ASP A 15 15.67 -7.11 -19.23
C ASP A 15 16.49 -6.16 -18.35
N ALA A 16 15.90 -5.67 -17.26
CA ALA A 16 16.54 -4.67 -16.39
C ALA A 16 17.55 -5.26 -15.39
N VAL A 17 17.42 -6.53 -15.03
CA VAL A 17 18.26 -7.21 -14.01
C VAL A 17 18.90 -8.47 -14.59
N ILE A 18 18.14 -9.36 -15.21
CA ILE A 18 18.65 -10.67 -15.68
C ILE A 18 19.53 -10.50 -16.93
N ASN A 19 19.16 -9.61 -17.85
CA ASN A 19 19.95 -9.29 -19.05
C ASN A 19 20.90 -8.10 -18.86
N ASN A 20 21.05 -7.59 -17.63
CA ASN A 20 21.85 -6.40 -17.37
C ASN A 20 23.31 -6.77 -17.10
N PRO A 21 24.28 -6.32 -17.94
CA PRO A 21 25.69 -6.65 -17.76
C PRO A 21 26.30 -6.09 -16.47
N ALA A 22 25.64 -5.12 -15.81
CA ALA A 22 26.08 -4.56 -14.53
C ALA A 22 25.70 -5.43 -13.32
N ILE A 23 24.82 -6.42 -13.49
CA ILE A 23 24.45 -7.38 -12.44
C ILE A 23 24.97 -8.76 -12.86
N PRO A 24 25.89 -9.36 -12.09
CA PRO A 24 26.32 -10.72 -12.37
C PRO A 24 25.14 -11.70 -12.27
N ASN A 25 25.02 -12.64 -13.20
CA ASN A 25 23.90 -13.58 -13.24
C ASN A 25 23.67 -14.37 -11.93
N HIS A 26 24.73 -14.58 -11.15
CA HIS A 26 24.64 -15.25 -9.84
C HIS A 26 24.00 -14.37 -8.75
N GLN A 27 23.96 -13.04 -8.93
CA GLN A 27 23.31 -12.08 -8.05
C GLN A 27 21.90 -11.72 -8.52
N ASN A 28 21.38 -12.34 -9.59
CA ASN A 28 20.04 -12.06 -10.08
C ASN A 28 18.99 -12.29 -8.99
N GLU A 29 19.10 -13.37 -8.21
CA GLU A 29 18.19 -13.63 -7.09
C GLU A 29 18.31 -12.59 -5.97
N ASP A 30 19.53 -12.18 -5.63
CA ASP A 30 19.77 -11.11 -4.66
C ASP A 30 19.23 -9.77 -5.13
N ALA A 31 19.36 -9.44 -6.41
CA ALA A 31 18.78 -8.26 -7.05
C ALA A 31 17.25 -8.27 -6.97
N LEU A 32 16.62 -9.39 -7.34
CA LEU A 32 15.17 -9.54 -7.24
C LEU A 32 14.69 -9.34 -5.80
N GLN A 33 15.38 -9.94 -4.84
CA GLN A 33 15.04 -9.80 -3.44
C GLN A 33 15.31 -8.38 -2.93
N ALA A 34 16.38 -7.71 -3.37
CA ALA A 34 16.69 -6.33 -3.02
C ALA A 34 15.62 -5.36 -3.54
N ILE A 35 15.16 -5.57 -4.77
CA ILE A 35 14.04 -4.81 -5.35
C ILE A 35 12.77 -5.07 -4.55
N SER A 36 12.47 -6.34 -4.20
CA SER A 36 11.26 -6.66 -3.45
C SER A 36 11.24 -6.00 -2.07
N SER A 37 12.37 -6.07 -1.33
CA SER A 37 12.53 -5.43 -0.03
C SER A 37 12.50 -3.92 -0.14
N GLY A 38 13.11 -3.35 -1.18
CA GLY A 38 13.08 -1.92 -1.44
C GLY A 38 11.70 -1.40 -1.82
N ILE A 39 10.91 -2.20 -2.56
CA ILE A 39 9.52 -1.87 -2.86
C ILE A 39 8.71 -1.85 -1.57
N LEU A 40 8.77 -2.92 -0.77
CA LEU A 40 8.03 -2.99 0.48
C LEU A 40 8.47 -1.92 1.48
N GLY A 41 9.78 -1.73 1.68
CA GLY A 41 10.34 -0.72 2.57
C GLY A 41 10.02 0.70 2.11
N GLY A 42 10.06 0.95 0.79
CA GLY A 42 9.67 2.23 0.20
C GLY A 42 8.18 2.52 0.41
N LEU A 43 7.31 1.54 0.16
CA LEU A 43 5.87 1.66 0.41
C LEU A 43 5.61 1.92 1.90
N GLN A 44 6.36 1.26 2.79
CA GLN A 44 6.26 1.45 4.22
C GLN A 44 6.67 2.85 4.68
N GLN A 45 7.79 3.34 4.18
CA GLN A 45 8.26 4.69 4.47
C GLN A 45 7.29 5.74 3.95
N GLN A 46 6.74 5.54 2.74
CA GLN A 46 5.77 6.47 2.16
C GLN A 46 4.45 6.46 2.92
N ALA A 47 3.92 5.30 3.30
CA ALA A 47 2.72 5.20 4.12
C ALA A 47 2.88 5.93 5.47
N GLN A 48 4.02 5.75 6.14
CA GLN A 48 4.33 6.43 7.40
C GLN A 48 4.64 7.93 7.22
N GLY A 49 5.15 8.33 6.06
CA GLY A 49 5.52 9.71 5.71
C GLY A 49 4.36 10.57 5.20
N GLY A 50 3.12 10.08 5.24
CA GLY A 50 1.93 10.81 4.78
C GLY A 50 1.44 10.45 3.38
N GLY A 51 2.12 9.54 2.67
CA GLY A 51 1.72 9.01 1.36
C GLY A 51 0.64 7.92 1.42
N LEU A 52 0.03 7.66 2.58
CA LEU A 52 -1.02 6.65 2.72
C LEU A 52 -2.26 6.96 1.87
N GLY A 53 -2.65 8.23 1.76
CA GLY A 53 -3.77 8.64 0.91
C GLY A 53 -3.49 8.39 -0.57
N ASP A 54 -2.27 8.69 -1.02
CA ASP A 54 -1.82 8.41 -2.37
C ASP A 54 -1.79 6.90 -2.65
N LEU A 55 -1.27 6.10 -1.73
CA LEU A 55 -1.30 4.64 -1.81
C LEU A 55 -2.72 4.10 -1.90
N LEU A 56 -3.61 4.62 -1.06
CA LEU A 56 -5.01 4.22 -1.08
C LEU A 56 -5.64 4.53 -2.45
N SER A 57 -5.42 5.73 -2.99
CA SER A 57 -5.92 6.10 -4.32
C SER A 57 -5.37 5.25 -5.46
N MET A 58 -4.11 4.80 -5.36
CA MET A 58 -3.49 3.88 -6.31
C MET A 58 -4.09 2.48 -6.22
N VAL A 59 -4.31 1.98 -5.00
CA VAL A 59 -4.86 0.65 -4.73
C VAL A 59 -6.33 0.58 -5.13
N THR A 60 -7.13 1.59 -4.79
CA THR A 60 -8.56 1.65 -5.12
C THR A 60 -8.80 1.96 -6.61
N GLY A 61 -7.79 2.47 -7.31
CA GLY A 61 -7.93 2.96 -8.68
C GLY A 61 -8.82 4.19 -8.80
N GLN A 62 -9.18 4.82 -7.67
CA GLN A 62 -10.08 5.97 -7.60
C GLN A 62 -9.35 7.18 -7.00
N GLY A 63 -9.42 8.31 -7.69
CA GLY A 63 -8.79 9.57 -7.30
C GLY A 63 -7.83 10.14 -8.36
N GLY A 64 -7.48 11.41 -8.23
CA GLY A 64 -6.63 12.12 -9.20
C GLY A 64 -5.17 11.60 -9.30
N ASN A 65 -4.69 10.88 -8.29
CA ASN A 65 -3.32 10.37 -8.18
C ASN A 65 -3.18 8.86 -8.41
N ALA A 66 -4.18 8.21 -9.01
CA ALA A 66 -4.12 6.77 -9.34
C ALA A 66 -3.00 6.42 -10.34
N ASN A 67 -2.41 7.41 -11.01
CA ASN A 67 -1.30 7.19 -11.93
C ASN A 67 -0.01 6.89 -11.18
N VAL A 68 0.34 5.60 -11.13
CA VAL A 68 1.58 5.06 -10.53
C VAL A 68 2.82 5.82 -11.02
N HIS A 69 2.89 6.28 -12.26
CA HIS A 69 4.12 6.89 -12.78
C HIS A 69 4.36 8.31 -12.25
N GLN A 70 3.30 9.02 -11.86
CA GLN A 70 3.37 10.41 -11.39
C GLN A 70 3.22 10.51 -9.88
N ASN A 71 2.98 9.39 -9.20
CA ASN A 71 2.68 9.38 -7.78
C ASN A 71 3.97 9.61 -6.94
N PRO A 72 3.94 10.50 -5.93
CA PRO A 72 5.08 10.74 -5.03
C PRO A 72 5.52 9.46 -4.30
N VAL A 73 4.59 8.53 -4.04
CA VAL A 73 4.90 7.24 -3.44
C VAL A 73 5.82 6.42 -4.34
N THR A 74 5.54 6.36 -5.63
CA THR A 74 6.40 5.65 -6.59
C THR A 74 7.81 6.23 -6.62
N GLN A 75 7.95 7.56 -6.53
CA GLN A 75 9.26 8.22 -6.46
C GLN A 75 10.01 7.83 -5.17
N GLY A 76 9.33 7.84 -4.01
CA GLY A 76 9.93 7.38 -2.76
C GLY A 76 10.34 5.91 -2.80
N VAL A 77 9.53 5.07 -3.43
CA VAL A 77 9.83 3.65 -3.63
C VAL A 77 11.06 3.46 -4.53
N GLN A 78 11.15 4.21 -5.63
CA GLN A 78 12.31 4.17 -6.52
C GLN A 78 13.61 4.47 -5.77
N GLN A 79 13.61 5.50 -4.92
CA GLN A 79 14.77 5.84 -4.09
C GLN A 79 15.13 4.73 -3.11
N ASN A 80 14.13 4.10 -2.48
CA ASN A 80 14.36 3.00 -1.53
C ASN A 80 14.91 1.74 -2.23
N VAL A 81 14.38 1.41 -3.41
CA VAL A 81 14.89 0.32 -4.24
C VAL A 81 16.31 0.59 -4.70
N GLN A 82 16.61 1.82 -5.13
CA GLN A 82 17.96 2.22 -5.49
C GLN A 82 18.94 1.98 -4.33
N GLN A 83 18.60 2.44 -3.12
CA GLN A 83 19.42 2.23 -1.92
C GLN A 83 19.63 0.74 -1.63
N ASN A 84 18.56 -0.06 -1.64
CA ASN A 84 18.65 -1.50 -1.41
C ASN A 84 19.54 -2.21 -2.44
N LEU A 85 19.42 -1.86 -3.72
CA LEU A 85 20.25 -2.41 -4.78
C LEU A 85 21.72 -2.05 -4.57
N MET A 86 22.01 -0.79 -4.22
CA MET A 86 23.37 -0.34 -3.93
C MET A 86 23.96 -1.06 -2.71
N GLU A 87 23.21 -1.17 -1.62
CA GLU A 87 23.68 -1.78 -0.37
C GLU A 87 23.87 -3.30 -0.50
N ARG A 88 22.97 -3.98 -1.21
CA ARG A 88 23.00 -5.45 -1.33
C ARG A 88 23.92 -5.96 -2.43
N LEU A 89 23.97 -5.27 -3.58
CA LEU A 89 24.75 -5.72 -4.74
C LEU A 89 26.02 -4.91 -4.96
N GLY A 90 26.22 -3.79 -4.26
CA GLY A 90 27.37 -2.92 -4.46
C GLY A 90 27.41 -2.27 -5.84
N ILE A 91 26.28 -2.21 -6.55
CA ILE A 91 26.20 -1.62 -7.90
C ILE A 91 26.19 -0.09 -7.82
N SER A 92 26.57 0.57 -8.93
CA SER A 92 26.63 2.02 -8.96
C SER A 92 25.24 2.66 -8.82
N PRO A 93 25.15 3.87 -8.23
CA PRO A 93 23.88 4.59 -8.08
C PRO A 93 23.13 4.77 -9.40
N GLN A 94 23.86 4.98 -10.51
CA GLN A 94 23.30 5.18 -11.84
C GLN A 94 22.63 3.91 -12.36
N VAL A 95 23.26 2.74 -12.17
CA VAL A 95 22.69 1.45 -12.56
C VAL A 95 21.49 1.13 -11.68
N ALA A 96 21.62 1.27 -10.37
CA ALA A 96 20.52 1.04 -9.42
C ALA A 96 19.30 1.92 -9.74
N MET A 97 19.52 3.20 -10.05
CA MET A 97 18.44 4.12 -10.41
C MET A 97 17.80 3.73 -11.74
N SER A 98 18.58 3.35 -12.75
CA SER A 98 18.06 2.87 -14.05
C SER A 98 17.15 1.66 -13.88
N ILE A 99 17.54 0.72 -13.02
CA ILE A 99 16.72 -0.46 -12.70
C ILE A 99 15.45 -0.02 -11.96
N ALA A 100 15.58 0.83 -10.94
CA ALA A 100 14.43 1.31 -10.17
C ALA A 100 13.42 2.04 -11.04
N THR A 101 13.85 2.92 -11.95
CA THR A 101 12.95 3.69 -12.82
C THR A 101 12.22 2.82 -13.83
N MET A 102 12.82 1.73 -14.29
CA MET A 102 12.16 0.78 -15.20
C MET A 102 11.26 -0.22 -14.45
N VAL A 103 11.77 -0.84 -13.39
CA VAL A 103 11.10 -1.98 -12.73
C VAL A 103 10.01 -1.50 -11.78
N VAL A 104 10.26 -0.48 -10.96
CA VAL A 104 9.33 -0.08 -9.89
C VAL A 104 7.97 0.34 -10.44
N PRO A 105 7.85 1.25 -11.43
CA PRO A 105 6.55 1.65 -11.94
C PRO A 105 5.78 0.49 -12.57
N MET A 106 6.47 -0.40 -13.28
CA MET A 106 5.85 -1.58 -13.91
C MET A 106 5.35 -2.58 -12.87
N VAL A 107 6.16 -2.89 -11.86
CA VAL A 107 5.77 -3.82 -10.79
C VAL A 107 4.63 -3.24 -9.96
N LEU A 108 4.72 -1.97 -9.54
CA LEU A 108 3.64 -1.31 -8.82
C LEU A 108 2.35 -1.25 -9.66
N SER A 109 2.44 -0.90 -10.94
CA SER A 109 1.27 -0.86 -11.83
C SER A 109 0.58 -2.22 -11.96
N LYS A 110 1.36 -3.31 -12.09
CA LYS A 110 0.79 -4.67 -12.11
C LYS A 110 0.25 -5.10 -10.76
N LEU A 111 0.92 -4.71 -9.67
CA LEU A 111 0.48 -5.02 -8.31
C LEU A 111 -0.86 -4.34 -7.99
N MET A 112 -1.01 -3.06 -8.35
CA MET A 112 -2.27 -2.32 -8.18
C MET A 112 -3.38 -2.87 -9.08
N HIS A 113 -3.08 -3.21 -10.34
CA HIS A 113 -4.05 -3.87 -11.21
C HIS A 113 -4.54 -5.19 -10.63
N LYS A 114 -3.64 -6.02 -10.08
CA LYS A 114 -4.04 -7.27 -9.41
C LYS A 114 -4.88 -7.02 -8.16
N ALA A 115 -4.53 -6.01 -7.36
CA ALA A 115 -5.32 -5.63 -6.19
C ALA A 115 -6.75 -5.15 -6.50
N GLN A 116 -6.98 -4.67 -7.71
CA GLN A 116 -8.28 -4.23 -8.21
C GLN A 116 -9.02 -5.35 -8.96
N ASP A 117 -8.36 -6.48 -9.22
CA ASP A 117 -8.94 -7.58 -9.97
C ASP A 117 -9.76 -8.48 -9.02
N PRO A 118 -11.11 -8.48 -9.12
CA PRO A 118 -11.95 -9.31 -8.26
C PRO A 118 -11.78 -10.81 -8.55
N THR A 119 -11.09 -11.18 -9.63
CA THR A 119 -10.83 -12.57 -10.02
C THR A 119 -9.46 -13.08 -9.58
N ASP A 120 -8.57 -12.21 -9.07
CA ASP A 120 -7.22 -12.56 -8.65
C ASP A 120 -6.99 -12.25 -7.15
N SER A 121 -7.23 -13.23 -6.29
CA SER A 121 -7.02 -13.13 -4.84
C SER A 121 -5.55 -13.26 -4.41
N SER A 122 -4.58 -13.27 -5.35
CA SER A 122 -3.16 -13.42 -5.01
C SER A 122 -2.56 -12.15 -4.38
N VAL A 123 -3.18 -11.00 -4.65
CA VAL A 123 -2.83 -9.68 -4.14
C VAL A 123 -4.10 -8.91 -3.90
N ASP A 124 -4.37 -8.57 -2.64
CA ASP A 124 -5.50 -7.70 -2.29
C ASP A 124 -5.01 -6.33 -1.86
N GLY A 125 -5.84 -5.30 -2.08
CA GLY A 125 -5.55 -3.93 -1.64
C GLY A 125 -5.28 -3.84 -0.13
N ASN A 126 -6.02 -4.62 0.67
CA ASN A 126 -5.78 -4.78 2.11
C ASN A 126 -4.40 -5.34 2.42
N GLY A 127 -3.91 -6.29 1.62
CA GLY A 127 -2.58 -6.87 1.78
C GLY A 127 -1.47 -5.87 1.48
N ILE A 128 -1.64 -5.05 0.44
CA ILE A 128 -0.69 -3.98 0.10
C ILE A 128 -0.65 -2.92 1.20
N LEU A 129 -1.82 -2.41 1.59
CA LEU A 129 -1.91 -1.36 2.61
C LEU A 129 -1.49 -1.87 3.98
N GLY A 130 -1.81 -3.11 4.33
CA GLY A 130 -1.34 -3.75 5.55
C GLY A 130 0.17 -3.96 5.57
N ALA A 131 0.77 -4.36 4.45
CA ALA A 131 2.22 -4.47 4.35
C ALA A 131 2.91 -3.09 4.43
N ALA A 132 2.36 -2.07 3.77
CA ALA A 132 2.87 -0.71 3.80
C ALA A 132 2.69 -0.02 5.17
N THR A 133 1.58 -0.24 5.86
CA THR A 133 1.36 0.36 7.17
C THR A 133 1.95 -0.46 8.32
N GLY A 134 2.43 -1.67 8.04
CA GLY A 134 2.82 -2.65 9.05
C GLY A 134 1.64 -3.29 9.79
N ASN A 135 0.40 -2.90 9.47
CA ASN A 135 -0.83 -3.35 10.14
C ASN A 135 -1.58 -4.35 9.27
N GLN A 136 -1.07 -5.58 9.25
CA GLN A 136 -1.70 -6.71 8.57
C GLN A 136 -2.99 -7.10 9.30
N GLY A 137 -4.10 -7.25 8.56
CA GLY A 137 -5.42 -7.62 9.11
C GLY A 137 -6.39 -6.46 9.30
N VAL A 138 -5.96 -5.22 9.04
CA VAL A 138 -6.87 -4.07 8.93
C VAL A 138 -7.59 -4.12 7.58
N ASP A 139 -8.92 -3.99 7.61
CA ASP A 139 -9.73 -3.84 6.39
C ASP A 139 -9.67 -2.39 5.89
N TRP A 140 -8.49 -2.03 5.36
CA TRP A 140 -8.24 -0.73 4.76
C TRP A 140 -9.21 -0.42 3.62
N MET A 141 -9.59 -1.43 2.85
CA MET A 141 -10.49 -1.29 1.73
C MET A 141 -11.93 -1.07 2.16
N GLY A 142 -12.43 -1.82 3.14
CA GLY A 142 -13.74 -1.57 3.73
C GLY A 142 -13.80 -0.21 4.45
N ALA A 143 -12.73 0.16 5.14
CA ALA A 143 -12.60 1.45 5.79
C ALA A 143 -12.58 2.58 4.75
N ALA A 144 -11.81 2.43 3.68
CA ALA A 144 -11.76 3.35 2.55
C ALA A 144 -13.09 3.41 1.81
N SER A 145 -13.76 2.30 1.52
CA SER A 145 -15.05 2.31 0.83
C SER A 145 -16.13 2.98 1.67
N SER A 146 -16.10 2.78 2.99
CA SER A 146 -17.02 3.44 3.93
C SER A 146 -16.74 4.94 4.02
N ALA A 147 -15.46 5.31 4.01
CA ALA A 147 -14.98 6.67 3.86
C ALA A 147 -15.44 7.31 2.53
N MET A 148 -15.38 6.55 1.44
CA MET A 148 -15.76 6.97 0.09
C MET A 148 -17.27 6.90 -0.18
N ALA A 149 -18.11 6.60 0.82
CA ALA A 149 -19.56 6.50 0.63
C ALA A 149 -20.18 7.81 0.11
N ASP A 150 -19.52 8.95 0.33
CA ASP A 150 -19.92 10.28 -0.18
C ASP A 150 -19.21 10.65 -1.52
N GLY A 151 -18.52 9.70 -2.15
CA GLY A 151 -17.89 9.87 -3.46
C GLY A 151 -16.57 10.64 -3.46
N LYS A 152 -15.98 10.94 -2.30
CA LYS A 152 -14.65 11.54 -2.16
C LYS A 152 -13.87 10.89 -1.01
N LEU A 153 -12.54 10.87 -1.15
CA LEU A 153 -11.62 10.58 -0.06
C LEU A 153 -11.15 11.93 0.49
N ASP A 154 -11.87 12.48 1.46
CA ASP A 154 -11.49 13.76 2.06
C ASP A 154 -10.64 13.54 3.33
N MET A 155 -9.96 14.60 3.79
CA MET A 155 -9.09 14.55 4.97
C MET A 155 -9.83 14.02 6.22
N ASN A 156 -11.12 14.30 6.34
CA ASN A 156 -11.98 13.81 7.42
C ASN A 156 -12.17 12.29 7.39
N ASP A 157 -12.21 11.72 6.19
CA ASP A 157 -12.39 10.29 5.99
C ASP A 157 -11.10 9.54 6.28
N LEU A 158 -9.97 10.07 5.80
CA LEU A 158 -8.66 9.56 6.18
C LEU A 158 -8.44 9.67 7.70
N MET A 159 -8.86 10.77 8.32
CA MET A 159 -8.77 10.96 9.77
C MET A 159 -9.71 10.03 10.55
N ARG A 160 -10.83 9.60 9.97
CA ARG A 160 -11.70 8.56 10.53
C ARG A 160 -11.09 7.18 10.40
N VAL A 161 -10.52 6.82 9.26
CA VAL A 161 -9.84 5.53 9.06
C VAL A 161 -8.60 5.46 9.96
N ALA A 162 -7.77 6.50 9.98
CA ALA A 162 -6.58 6.59 10.81
C ALA A 162 -6.93 6.74 12.30
N GLY A 163 -7.95 7.53 12.64
CA GLY A 163 -8.40 7.76 14.01
C GLY A 163 -9.14 6.57 14.62
N GLY A 164 -9.93 5.84 13.84
CA GLY A 164 -10.55 4.58 14.25
C GLY A 164 -9.55 3.45 14.46
N PHE A 165 -8.36 3.55 13.84
CA PHE A 165 -7.25 2.63 14.05
C PHE A 165 -6.34 3.03 15.23
N MET A 166 -6.05 4.33 15.38
CA MET A 166 -5.07 4.83 16.36
C MET A 166 -5.68 5.24 17.71
N GLY A 167 -6.99 5.48 17.76
CA GLY A 167 -7.74 5.75 18.99
C GLY A 167 -8.76 4.64 19.21
N GLY A 168 -8.50 3.74 20.17
CA GLY A 168 -9.39 2.65 20.54
C GLY A 168 -10.86 3.08 20.61
N GLY A 169 -11.64 2.68 19.62
CA GLY A 169 -13.01 3.14 19.42
C GLY A 169 -13.83 2.03 18.80
N ASN A 170 -14.31 1.15 19.66
CA ASN A 170 -15.35 0.17 19.37
C ASN A 170 -16.54 0.85 18.64
N ASN A 171 -17.11 0.12 17.67
CA ASN A 171 -18.43 0.33 17.06
C ASN A 171 -18.49 1.04 15.68
N THR A 172 -18.41 0.24 14.62
CA THR A 172 -19.23 0.45 13.42
C THR A 172 -19.79 -0.89 12.95
N GLN A 173 -20.69 -1.44 13.76
CA GLN A 173 -21.66 -2.41 13.28
C GLN A 173 -22.85 -1.64 12.71
N GLN A 174 -22.86 -1.46 11.39
CA GLN A 174 -24.07 -1.09 10.68
C GLN A 174 -24.88 -2.37 10.46
N ASN A 175 -25.90 -2.59 11.30
CA ASN A 175 -27.11 -3.23 10.79
C ASN A 175 -28.35 -2.52 11.33
N GLN A 176 -29.14 -2.12 10.36
CA GLN A 176 -30.44 -1.49 10.40
C GLN A 176 -31.42 -2.32 11.24
N SER A 177 -32.07 -1.67 12.21
CA SER A 177 -33.50 -1.78 12.56
C SER A 177 -33.76 -1.76 14.06
N ASN A 178 -34.45 -0.70 14.48
CA ASN A 178 -35.40 -0.68 15.60
C ASN A 178 -34.84 -0.81 17.03
N SER A 179 -35.60 -0.23 17.96
CA SER A 179 -35.52 -0.42 19.42
C SER A 179 -34.42 0.32 20.20
N GLY A 180 -34.85 1.37 20.88
CA GLY A 180 -34.67 1.40 22.34
C GLY A 180 -33.67 2.41 22.84
N GLY A 181 -34.17 3.57 23.26
CA GLY A 181 -33.40 4.58 23.94
C GLY A 181 -32.71 4.06 25.20
N LEU A 182 -31.41 4.30 25.28
CA LEU A 182 -30.62 4.27 26.51
C LEU A 182 -30.25 5.69 26.97
N GLY A 183 -30.92 6.72 26.44
CA GLY A 183 -30.88 8.11 26.92
C GLY A 183 -31.90 8.43 28.02
N GLY A 184 -32.66 7.44 28.50
CA GLY A 184 -33.79 7.65 29.43
C GLY A 184 -33.61 7.11 30.86
N LEU A 185 -32.51 6.42 31.18
CA LEU A 185 -32.38 5.71 32.47
C LEU A 185 -31.52 6.43 33.52
N LEU A 186 -31.02 7.63 33.22
CA LEU A 186 -30.30 8.49 34.17
C LEU A 186 -31.10 9.72 34.63
N GLY A 187 -32.39 9.81 34.30
CA GLY A 187 -33.30 10.86 34.75
C GLY A 187 -34.15 10.52 35.99
N GLY A 188 -34.05 9.29 36.51
CA GLY A 188 -34.96 8.76 37.54
C GLY A 188 -34.39 8.66 38.96
N LEU A 189 -33.16 9.11 39.23
CA LEU A 189 -32.51 8.96 40.54
C LEU A 189 -32.14 10.31 41.20
N PHE A 190 -32.88 11.37 40.88
CA PHE A 190 -32.87 12.63 41.63
C PHE A 190 -34.32 13.14 41.71
N GLY A 191 -35.06 12.60 42.68
CA GLY A 191 -36.50 12.84 42.77
C GLY A 191 -37.14 12.29 44.03
N ARG A 192 -36.52 12.48 45.19
CA ARG A 192 -37.18 12.81 46.47
C ARG A 192 -36.15 13.09 47.56
#